data_AF-A0AAE0KUD7-F1
#
_entry.id   AF-A0AAE0KUD7-F1
#
_cell.length_a   1.000
_cell.length_b   1.000
_cell.length_c   1.000
_cell.angle_alpha   90.00
_cell.angle_beta   90.00
_cell.angle_gamma   90.00
#
_symmetry.space_group_name_H-M   'P 1'
#
loop_
_entity.id
_entity.type
_entity.pdbx_description
1 polymer ?
#
loop_
_entity_poly.entity_id
_entity_poly.type
_entity_poly.pdbx_seq_one_letter_code
_entity_poly.pdbx_strand_id
1 'polypeptide(L)'
;MSEFVNTRARFGDSLRSTAVLFVFVSSFVSLDGVVGDFYSYNGYGNNIVHPTWGMAGSELLREPVRVAYADGVSAPPDEEKRPGAREVSLAFMQRDNGVRTLNPRGGTDFLTYVGQFFDHEFDLNEHSWFEYGQAGEDSPIRVPACDQWFDPECSGNATLPFTRTGFNGSVPAGKPRQQLNGITAVLDGGVVYGNSDLWAEKLRKYNQGRLLTSHEEQLPWNSAGCAARL
;
A
#
# COMPACT_ATOMS: atom_id res chain seq x y z
N MET A 1 70.45 84.95 5.95
CA MET A 1 69.88 84.62 4.62
C MET A 1 69.59 83.13 4.63
N SER A 2 68.44 82.69 5.16
CA SER A 2 67.08 82.69 4.58
C SER A 2 66.82 81.49 3.66
N GLU A 3 65.84 80.71 4.07
CA GLU A 3 65.22 79.50 3.51
C GLU A 3 64.87 79.53 2.01
N PHE A 4 64.90 78.36 1.35
CA PHE A 4 63.74 77.58 0.85
C PHE A 4 64.21 76.58 -0.22
N VAL A 5 64.02 75.27 0.00
CA VAL A 5 64.07 74.25 -1.07
C VAL A 5 62.75 73.49 -1.05
N ASN A 6 62.10 73.52 -2.22
CA ASN A 6 60.68 73.28 -2.43
C ASN A 6 60.37 71.81 -2.73
N THR A 7 59.32 71.34 -2.07
CA THR A 7 58.49 70.15 -2.22
C THR A 7 57.99 69.85 -3.64
N ARG A 8 57.95 68.57 -4.05
CA ARG A 8 56.78 67.65 -4.02
C ARG A 8 56.87 66.56 -5.12
N ALA A 9 56.50 65.36 -4.71
CA ALA A 9 56.71 64.08 -5.36
C ALA A 9 55.69 63.73 -6.46
N ARG A 10 56.13 62.89 -7.40
CA ARG A 10 55.38 62.38 -8.56
C ARG A 10 54.50 61.18 -8.19
N PHE A 11 53.32 61.11 -8.82
CA PHE A 11 52.33 60.04 -8.71
C PHE A 11 52.52 58.95 -9.77
N GLY A 12 52.09 57.74 -9.41
CA GLY A 12 51.66 56.62 -10.28
C GLY A 12 52.76 55.60 -10.61
N ASP A 13 52.54 54.29 -10.61
CA ASP A 13 51.37 53.47 -10.25
C ASP A 13 51.83 52.00 -10.12
N SER A 14 51.03 51.20 -9.40
CA SER A 14 50.92 49.73 -9.45
C SER A 14 51.92 48.87 -8.64
N LEU A 15 51.51 48.54 -7.41
CA LEU A 15 52.02 47.44 -6.58
C LEU A 15 51.21 46.16 -6.86
N ARG A 16 51.88 45.08 -7.25
CA ARG A 16 51.32 43.71 -7.24
C ARG A 16 51.50 43.13 -5.84
N SER A 17 50.39 42.93 -5.13
CA SER A 17 50.36 42.26 -3.83
C SER A 17 49.78 40.85 -4.01
N THR A 18 50.55 39.84 -3.62
CA THR A 18 50.17 38.43 -3.64
C THR A 18 49.18 38.16 -2.50
N ALA A 19 47.91 37.92 -2.81
CA ALA A 19 46.92 37.48 -1.83
C ALA A 19 46.73 35.96 -1.96
N VAL A 20 47.01 35.23 -0.86
CA VAL A 20 46.72 33.81 -0.73
C VAL A 20 45.21 33.67 -0.51
N LEU A 21 44.52 33.07 -1.48
CA LEU A 21 43.08 32.81 -1.43
C LEU A 21 42.83 31.50 -0.67
N PHE A 22 42.35 31.60 0.58
CA PHE A 22 41.75 30.46 1.26
C PHE A 22 40.35 30.22 0.68
N VAL A 23 40.21 29.19 -0.15
CA VAL A 23 38.90 28.72 -0.62
C VAL A 23 38.29 27.87 0.50
N PHE A 24 37.40 28.46 1.29
CA PHE A 24 36.44 27.68 2.06
C PHE A 24 35.41 27.12 1.08
N VAL A 25 35.56 25.84 0.71
CA VAL A 25 34.45 25.11 0.10
C VAL A 25 33.45 24.83 1.22
N SER A 26 32.48 25.73 1.39
CA SER A 26 31.28 25.37 2.15
C SER A 26 30.53 24.36 1.29
N SER A 27 30.69 23.08 1.62
CA SER A 27 29.76 22.05 1.16
C SER A 27 28.42 22.37 1.81
N PHE A 28 27.61 23.19 1.14
CA PHE A 28 26.18 23.19 1.40
C PHE A 28 25.69 21.81 0.97
N VAL A 29 25.58 20.89 1.92
CA VAL A 29 24.61 19.82 1.77
C VAL A 29 23.28 20.56 1.84
N SER A 30 22.71 20.86 0.68
CA SER A 30 21.29 21.18 0.61
C SER A 30 20.59 19.92 1.11
N LEU A 31 20.18 19.93 2.39
CA LEU A 31 18.95 19.25 2.75
C LEU A 31 17.82 20.08 2.15
N ASP A 32 17.77 20.13 0.82
CA ASP A 32 16.49 20.24 0.12
C ASP A 32 15.86 18.87 0.32
N GLY A 33 15.38 18.64 1.54
CA GLY A 33 14.23 17.79 1.75
C GLY A 33 13.13 18.46 0.96
N VAL A 34 13.06 18.16 -0.34
CA VAL A 34 11.81 18.17 -1.05
C VAL A 34 10.98 17.14 -0.30
N VAL A 35 10.30 17.59 0.76
CA VAL A 35 8.93 17.15 0.97
C VAL A 35 8.30 17.42 -0.38
N GLY A 36 8.07 16.36 -1.17
CA GLY A 36 7.39 16.55 -2.44
C GLY A 36 6.15 17.39 -2.17
N ASP A 37 5.90 18.42 -2.99
CA ASP A 37 4.66 19.21 -2.89
C ASP A 37 3.40 18.32 -2.99
N PHE A 38 3.59 17.04 -3.34
CA PHE A 38 2.59 15.98 -3.45
C PHE A 38 3.08 14.69 -2.79
N TYR A 39 2.14 13.92 -2.25
CA TYR A 39 2.38 12.57 -1.72
C TYR A 39 2.80 11.61 -2.84
N SER A 40 3.63 10.62 -2.51
CA SER A 40 3.95 9.52 -3.42
C SER A 40 2.74 8.60 -3.58
N TYR A 41 2.51 8.07 -4.78
CA TYR A 41 1.41 7.11 -5.03
C TYR A 41 1.55 5.79 -4.27
N ASN A 42 2.76 5.40 -3.86
CA ASN A 42 2.97 4.17 -3.08
C ASN A 42 3.00 4.40 -1.57
N GLY A 43 2.76 5.63 -1.08
CA GLY A 43 2.77 5.96 0.35
C GLY A 43 4.16 6.14 1.00
N TYR A 44 5.26 6.04 0.24
CA TYR A 44 6.61 6.29 0.76
C TYR A 44 6.79 7.73 1.28
N GLY A 45 7.48 7.88 2.39
CA GLY A 45 7.83 9.19 2.95
C GLY A 45 6.69 9.90 3.68
N ASN A 46 5.51 9.29 3.79
CA ASN A 46 4.39 9.86 4.57
C ASN A 46 4.77 10.07 6.05
N ASN A 47 5.63 9.20 6.60
CA ASN A 47 6.25 9.40 7.90
C ASN A 47 7.73 9.79 7.75
N ILE A 48 8.13 10.94 8.30
CA ILE A 48 9.49 11.50 8.18
C ILE A 48 10.55 10.60 8.82
N VAL A 49 10.21 9.92 9.93
CA VAL A 49 11.15 9.08 10.69
C VAL A 49 11.16 7.65 10.14
N HIS A 50 10.00 7.17 9.69
CA HIS A 50 9.78 5.81 9.21
C HIS A 50 9.15 5.83 7.80
N PRO A 51 9.91 6.18 6.76
CA PRO A 51 9.37 6.47 5.44
C PRO A 51 8.66 5.30 4.74
N THR A 52 8.77 4.07 5.25
CA THR A 52 8.07 2.90 4.70
C THR A 52 6.76 2.56 5.43
N TRP A 53 6.39 3.30 6.49
CA TRP A 53 5.15 3.05 7.22
C TRP A 53 3.93 3.42 6.38
N GLY A 54 3.04 2.44 6.19
CA GLY A 54 1.83 2.58 5.38
C GLY A 54 2.09 2.60 3.87
N MET A 55 3.32 2.30 3.44
CA MET A 55 3.65 2.12 2.03
C MET A 55 2.96 0.86 1.48
N ALA A 56 2.59 0.87 0.19
CA ALA A 56 2.15 -0.35 -0.49
C ALA A 56 3.23 -1.44 -0.42
N GLY A 57 2.80 -2.68 -0.20
CA GLY A 57 3.68 -3.83 0.05
C GLY A 57 4.22 -3.91 1.48
N SER A 58 3.79 -3.04 2.40
CA SER A 58 4.16 -3.14 3.82
C SER A 58 3.45 -4.29 4.53
N GLU A 59 4.06 -4.79 5.60
CA GLU A 59 3.43 -5.79 6.46
C GLU A 59 2.23 -5.22 7.21
N LEU A 60 1.13 -5.98 7.26
CA LEU A 60 0.00 -5.64 8.11
C LEU A 60 0.41 -5.64 9.58
N LEU A 61 -0.08 -4.65 10.33
CA LEU A 61 0.11 -4.62 11.77
C LEU A 61 -0.68 -5.74 12.45
N ARG A 62 -0.11 -6.28 13.53
CA ARG A 62 -0.83 -7.20 14.42
C ARG A 62 -1.21 -6.42 15.67
N GLU A 63 -2.50 -6.35 15.95
CA GLU A 63 -3.01 -6.04 17.29
C GLU A 63 -2.39 -7.03 18.31
N PRO A 64 -2.33 -6.71 19.62
CA PRO A 64 -1.62 -7.48 20.65
C PRO A 64 -2.30 -8.80 21.02
N VAL A 65 -2.83 -9.53 20.04
CA VAL A 65 -3.40 -10.88 20.15
C VAL A 65 -2.37 -11.93 19.78
N ARG A 66 -2.50 -13.11 20.38
CA ARG A 66 -1.62 -14.25 20.11
C ARG A 66 -1.80 -14.74 18.67
N VAL A 67 -0.70 -14.85 17.93
CA VAL A 67 -0.71 -15.53 16.63
C VAL A 67 -1.11 -16.99 16.81
N ALA A 68 -2.11 -17.43 16.07
CA ALA A 68 -2.78 -18.71 16.26
C ALA A 68 -2.51 -19.72 15.13
N TYR A 69 -1.29 -19.73 14.61
CA TYR A 69 -0.83 -20.81 13.73
C TYR A 69 -0.65 -22.11 14.51
N ALA A 70 -0.96 -23.26 13.91
CA ALA A 70 -0.89 -24.56 14.58
C ALA A 70 0.53 -24.92 15.04
N ASP A 71 1.53 -24.49 14.27
CA ASP A 71 2.97 -24.62 14.56
C ASP A 71 3.56 -23.36 15.22
N GLY A 72 2.74 -22.34 15.47
CA GLY A 72 3.18 -21.02 15.94
C GLY A 72 3.92 -20.18 14.90
N VAL A 73 4.03 -20.65 13.66
CA VAL A 73 4.86 -20.05 12.60
C VAL A 73 4.05 -19.73 11.35
N SER A 74 3.47 -20.70 10.67
CA SER A 74 2.76 -20.47 9.40
C SER A 74 1.63 -21.46 9.11
N ALA A 75 1.61 -22.64 9.73
CA ALA A 75 0.58 -23.64 9.51
C ALA A 75 -0.80 -23.10 9.91
N PRO A 76 -1.84 -23.21 9.06
CA PRO A 76 -3.20 -22.80 9.42
C PRO A 76 -3.64 -23.44 10.75
N PRO A 77 -4.59 -22.82 11.47
CA PRO A 77 -5.16 -23.43 12.67
C PRO A 77 -5.68 -24.84 12.40
N ASP A 78 -5.51 -25.71 13.39
CA ASP A 78 -5.92 -27.12 13.33
C ASP A 78 -7.45 -27.26 13.14
N GLU A 79 -7.86 -27.84 12.01
CA GLU A 79 -9.25 -28.10 11.64
C GLU A 79 -9.90 -29.17 12.55
N GLU A 80 -9.13 -30.03 13.21
CA GLU A 80 -9.70 -31.00 14.16
C GLU A 80 -10.15 -30.32 15.47
N LYS A 81 -9.61 -29.13 15.77
CA LYS A 81 -9.89 -28.38 17.00
C LYS A 81 -10.86 -27.22 16.77
N ARG A 82 -11.29 -26.97 15.53
CA ARG A 82 -12.13 -25.82 15.15
C ARG A 82 -13.10 -26.20 14.04
N PRO A 83 -14.35 -25.73 14.07
CA PRO A 83 -15.28 -25.97 12.97
C PRO A 83 -14.75 -25.35 11.68
N GLY A 84 -15.04 -26.01 10.55
CA GLY A 84 -14.65 -25.53 9.22
C GLY A 84 -15.38 -24.24 8.85
N ALA A 85 -14.79 -23.43 7.97
CA ALA A 85 -15.39 -22.14 7.56
C ALA A 85 -16.81 -22.31 6.98
N ARG A 86 -17.05 -23.39 6.22
CA ARG A 86 -18.38 -23.70 5.69
C ARG A 86 -19.37 -24.12 6.77
N GLU A 87 -18.94 -24.89 7.76
CA GLU A 87 -19.79 -25.27 8.91
C GLU A 87 -20.24 -24.04 9.69
N VAL A 88 -19.31 -23.12 9.97
CA VAL A 88 -19.62 -21.83 10.62
C VAL A 88 -20.58 -21.01 9.75
N SER A 89 -20.37 -20.95 8.44
CA SER A 89 -21.27 -20.26 7.51
C SER A 89 -22.69 -20.84 7.55
N LEU A 90 -22.85 -22.17 7.57
CA LEU A 90 -24.16 -22.81 7.69
C LEU A 90 -24.81 -22.50 9.05
N ALA A 91 -24.04 -22.57 10.14
CA ALA A 91 -24.56 -22.37 11.49
C ALA A 91 -25.01 -20.92 11.77
N PHE A 92 -24.34 -19.91 11.20
CA PHE A 92 -24.56 -18.51 11.56
C PHE A 92 -25.05 -17.62 10.42
N MET A 93 -24.69 -17.93 9.17
CA MET A 93 -24.95 -17.05 8.02
C MET A 93 -26.11 -17.56 7.15
N GLN A 94 -26.58 -18.80 7.35
CA GLN A 94 -27.73 -19.32 6.63
C GLN A 94 -28.99 -18.55 7.01
N ARG A 95 -29.74 -18.11 6.00
CA ARG A 95 -31.01 -17.42 6.15
C ARG A 95 -32.03 -17.98 5.17
N ASP A 96 -33.29 -17.95 5.56
CA ASP A 96 -34.38 -18.27 4.64
C ASP A 96 -34.43 -17.24 3.52
N ASN A 97 -34.64 -17.73 2.30
CA ASN A 97 -34.75 -16.88 1.12
C ASN A 97 -35.89 -15.86 1.30
N GLY A 98 -35.58 -14.59 0.98
CA GLY A 98 -36.56 -13.49 1.06
C GLY A 98 -36.70 -12.84 2.43
N VAL A 99 -36.01 -13.32 3.47
CA VAL A 99 -36.00 -12.64 4.78
C VAL A 99 -35.08 -11.42 4.73
N ARG A 100 -35.68 -10.22 4.76
CA ARG A 100 -34.97 -8.95 4.85
C ARG A 100 -34.95 -8.44 6.28
N THR A 101 -33.77 -8.30 6.86
CA THR A 101 -33.60 -7.51 8.09
C THR A 101 -33.17 -6.10 7.69
N LEU A 102 -33.99 -5.12 8.01
CA LEU A 102 -33.65 -3.72 7.79
C LEU A 102 -32.63 -3.27 8.83
N ASN A 103 -31.74 -2.36 8.44
CA ASN A 103 -30.82 -1.72 9.37
C ASN A 103 -31.64 -0.86 10.36
N PRO A 104 -31.66 -1.17 11.67
CA PRO A 104 -32.48 -0.45 12.64
C PRO A 104 -32.03 1.00 12.84
N ARG A 105 -30.83 1.37 12.37
CA ARG A 105 -30.31 2.74 12.38
C ARG A 105 -30.61 3.52 11.10
N GLY A 106 -31.38 2.95 10.17
CA GLY A 106 -31.78 3.63 8.94
C GLY A 106 -30.68 3.75 7.87
N GLY A 107 -29.61 2.95 7.97
CA GLY A 107 -28.56 2.91 6.95
C GLY A 107 -29.12 2.42 5.60
N THR A 108 -28.84 3.18 4.54
CA THR A 108 -29.16 2.83 3.15
C THR A 108 -28.11 1.90 2.56
N ASP A 109 -28.42 1.23 1.44
CA ASP A 109 -27.44 0.41 0.71
C ASP A 109 -26.20 1.22 0.28
N PHE A 110 -26.35 2.52 0.04
CA PHE A 110 -25.22 3.44 -0.21
C PHE A 110 -24.16 3.42 0.90
N LEU A 111 -24.55 3.22 2.17
CA LEU A 111 -23.61 3.14 3.29
C LEU A 111 -22.67 1.94 3.14
N THR A 112 -23.17 0.81 2.65
CA THR A 112 -22.36 -0.39 2.40
C THR A 112 -21.30 -0.12 1.35
N TYR A 113 -21.67 0.52 0.24
CA TYR A 113 -20.75 0.81 -0.85
C TYR A 113 -19.72 1.88 -0.51
N VAL A 114 -20.10 2.89 0.29
CA VAL A 114 -19.12 3.84 0.84
C VAL A 114 -18.14 3.13 1.76
N GLY A 115 -18.61 2.20 2.59
CA GLY A 115 -17.74 1.36 3.41
C GLY A 115 -16.74 0.56 2.58
N GLN A 116 -17.20 -0.08 1.50
CA GLN A 116 -16.32 -0.81 0.57
C GLN A 116 -15.32 0.13 -0.13
N PHE A 117 -15.76 1.32 -0.56
CA PHE A 117 -14.86 2.29 -1.19
C PHE A 117 -13.71 2.69 -0.26
N PHE A 118 -13.96 2.82 1.05
CA PHE A 118 -12.92 3.08 2.02
C PHE A 118 -12.06 1.85 2.33
N ASP A 119 -12.64 0.64 2.40
CA ASP A 119 -11.86 -0.60 2.55
C ASP A 119 -10.76 -0.72 1.48
N HIS A 120 -11.17 -0.48 0.23
CA HIS A 120 -10.34 -0.41 -0.98
C HIS A 120 -9.31 0.74 -0.99
N GLU A 121 -9.32 1.61 0.01
CA GLU A 121 -8.41 2.74 0.14
C GLU A 121 -7.24 2.44 1.09
N PHE A 122 -7.35 1.45 1.99
CA PHE A 122 -6.32 1.22 3.01
C PHE A 122 -5.87 -0.24 3.17
N ASP A 123 -6.51 -1.20 2.52
CA ASP A 123 -6.23 -2.63 2.65
C ASP A 123 -6.52 -3.41 1.35
N LEU A 124 -5.55 -4.23 0.93
CA LEU A 124 -5.76 -5.25 -0.09
C LEU A 124 -4.85 -6.47 0.16
N ASN A 125 -5.41 -7.61 0.53
CA ASN A 125 -4.66 -8.86 0.69
C ASN A 125 -4.99 -9.89 -0.41
N GLU A 126 -4.29 -9.82 -1.53
CA GLU A 126 -4.39 -10.85 -2.58
C GLU A 126 -3.52 -12.10 -2.33
N HIS A 127 -3.78 -13.16 -3.10
CA HIS A 127 -3.02 -14.41 -3.08
C HIS A 127 -1.84 -14.40 -4.06
N SER A 128 -1.79 -13.50 -5.03
CA SER A 128 -0.86 -13.55 -6.18
C SER A 128 0.31 -12.55 -6.09
N TRP A 129 0.71 -12.12 -4.89
CA TRP A 129 1.77 -11.12 -4.67
C TRP A 129 3.18 -11.60 -5.05
N PHE A 130 3.49 -11.70 -6.34
CA PHE A 130 4.88 -11.87 -6.80
C PHE A 130 5.68 -10.57 -6.74
N GLU A 131 5.01 -9.41 -6.70
CA GLU A 131 5.67 -8.09 -6.71
C GLU A 131 6.33 -7.76 -5.36
N TYR A 132 5.71 -8.18 -4.25
CA TYR A 132 6.16 -7.82 -2.90
C TYR A 132 6.48 -9.03 -2.00
N GLY A 133 6.18 -10.27 -2.44
CA GLY A 133 6.31 -11.42 -1.55
C GLY A 133 6.25 -12.78 -2.21
N GLN A 134 5.98 -13.78 -1.39
CA GLN A 134 5.67 -15.13 -1.85
C GLN A 134 4.18 -15.22 -2.17
N ALA A 135 3.86 -15.92 -3.26
CA ALA A 135 2.48 -16.25 -3.58
C ALA A 135 1.84 -17.09 -2.47
N GLY A 136 0.52 -16.95 -2.40
CA GLY A 136 -0.36 -17.77 -1.62
C GLY A 136 -0.22 -19.24 -1.92
N GLU A 137 -0.59 -20.06 -0.93
CA GLU A 137 -0.65 -21.51 -1.05
C GLU A 137 -2.11 -21.96 -0.96
N ASP A 138 -2.45 -22.98 -1.73
CA ASP A 138 -3.81 -23.53 -1.74
C ASP A 138 -4.16 -24.09 -0.37
N SER A 139 -5.36 -23.74 0.08
CA SER A 139 -5.92 -24.20 1.34
C SER A 139 -7.42 -24.38 1.18
N PRO A 140 -7.88 -25.33 0.33
CA PRO A 140 -9.29 -25.48 0.00
C PRO A 140 -10.17 -25.63 1.25
N ILE A 141 -11.33 -24.99 1.24
CA ILE A 141 -12.29 -25.08 2.35
C ILE A 141 -13.06 -26.37 2.19
N ARG A 142 -12.98 -27.27 3.19
CA ARG A 142 -13.79 -28.49 3.20
C ARG A 142 -15.29 -28.16 3.27
N VAL A 143 -16.06 -28.86 2.45
CA VAL A 143 -17.52 -28.80 2.47
C VAL A 143 -18.05 -29.97 3.30
N PRO A 144 -18.95 -29.73 4.26
CA PRO A 144 -19.59 -30.82 5.01
C PRO A 144 -20.31 -31.79 4.08
N ALA A 145 -20.28 -33.07 4.41
CA ALA A 145 -21.01 -34.09 3.65
C ALA A 145 -22.49 -33.72 3.56
N CYS A 146 -23.10 -33.93 2.39
CA CYS A 146 -24.50 -33.61 2.12
C CYS A 146 -24.84 -32.11 2.21
N ASP A 147 -23.86 -31.21 2.09
CA ASP A 147 -24.15 -29.79 1.90
C ASP A 147 -25.03 -29.60 0.66
N GLN A 148 -26.25 -29.11 0.84
CA GLN A 148 -27.25 -28.99 -0.23
C GLN A 148 -26.78 -28.19 -1.45
N TRP A 149 -25.79 -27.31 -1.30
CA TRP A 149 -25.31 -26.41 -2.35
C TRP A 149 -24.03 -26.91 -3.00
N PHE A 150 -23.11 -27.42 -2.18
CA PHE A 150 -21.74 -27.72 -2.63
C PHE A 150 -21.36 -29.20 -2.54
N ASP A 151 -22.18 -30.04 -1.89
CA ASP A 151 -22.06 -31.51 -1.88
C ASP A 151 -23.44 -32.21 -1.92
N PRO A 152 -24.30 -31.93 -2.93
CA PRO A 152 -25.66 -32.45 -2.95
C PRO A 152 -25.75 -33.98 -3.11
N GLU A 153 -24.67 -34.61 -3.59
CA GLU A 153 -24.58 -36.06 -3.75
C GLU A 153 -24.03 -36.77 -2.49
N CYS A 154 -23.81 -36.03 -1.39
CA CYS A 154 -23.26 -36.58 -0.16
C CYS A 154 -21.91 -37.29 -0.34
N SER A 155 -21.04 -36.79 -1.21
CA SER A 155 -19.73 -37.41 -1.49
C SER A 155 -18.79 -37.36 -0.29
N GLY A 156 -18.94 -36.36 0.59
CA GLY A 156 -18.06 -36.10 1.72
C GLY A 156 -16.65 -35.61 1.35
N ASN A 157 -16.38 -35.39 0.07
CA ASN A 157 -15.05 -35.00 -0.44
C ASN A 157 -15.04 -33.65 -1.16
N ALA A 158 -16.19 -32.95 -1.22
CA ALA A 158 -16.29 -31.65 -1.88
C ALA A 158 -15.47 -30.58 -1.15
N THR A 159 -14.91 -29.65 -1.93
CA THR A 159 -14.15 -28.50 -1.42
C THR A 159 -14.48 -27.24 -2.20
N LEU A 160 -14.32 -26.09 -1.56
CA LEU A 160 -14.34 -24.78 -2.22
C LEU A 160 -12.91 -24.28 -2.43
N PRO A 161 -12.58 -23.75 -3.61
CA PRO A 161 -11.25 -23.22 -3.87
C PRO A 161 -10.96 -22.03 -2.97
N PHE A 162 -9.83 -22.06 -2.29
CA PHE A 162 -9.32 -20.97 -1.49
C PHE A 162 -7.79 -21.04 -1.51
N THR A 163 -7.17 -19.88 -1.73
CA THR A 163 -5.72 -19.72 -1.69
C THR A 163 -5.41 -18.69 -0.62
N ARG A 164 -4.47 -19.01 0.26
CA ARG A 164 -4.04 -18.10 1.33
C ARG A 164 -3.46 -16.83 0.71
N THR A 165 -3.53 -15.72 1.44
CA THR A 165 -2.94 -14.47 0.97
C THR A 165 -1.41 -14.59 0.87
N GLY A 166 -0.82 -13.80 -0.02
CA GLY A 166 0.64 -13.67 -0.09
C GLY A 166 1.23 -13.15 1.22
N PHE A 167 2.53 -13.40 1.40
CA PHE A 167 3.22 -13.05 2.65
C PHE A 167 4.64 -12.57 2.37
N ASN A 168 5.20 -11.85 3.33
CA ASN A 168 6.57 -11.36 3.24
C ASN A 168 7.58 -12.51 3.22
N GLY A 169 8.15 -12.78 2.04
CA GLY A 169 9.37 -13.56 1.85
C GLY A 169 9.56 -14.79 2.74
N SER A 170 10.79 -14.99 3.22
CA SER A 170 11.11 -16.07 4.16
C SER A 170 10.56 -15.74 5.55
N VAL A 171 9.79 -16.66 6.13
CA VAL A 171 9.38 -16.57 7.54
C VAL A 171 10.63 -16.71 8.42
N PRO A 172 11.08 -15.65 9.12
CA PRO A 172 12.31 -15.73 9.90
C PRO A 172 12.17 -16.76 11.02
N ALA A 173 13.26 -17.47 11.33
CA ALA A 173 13.24 -18.46 12.41
C ALA A 173 12.73 -17.85 13.72
N GLY A 174 11.68 -18.45 14.29
CA GLY A 174 11.05 -17.98 15.53
C GLY A 174 10.11 -16.78 15.39
N LYS A 175 9.81 -16.32 14.16
CA LYS A 175 8.79 -15.30 13.92
C LYS A 175 7.61 -15.89 13.13
N PRO A 176 6.36 -15.55 13.46
CA PRO A 176 5.22 -15.96 12.66
C PRO A 176 5.21 -15.29 11.29
N ARG A 177 4.63 -15.97 10.29
CA ARG A 177 4.34 -15.46 8.94
C ARG A 177 3.60 -14.12 9.04
N GLN A 178 3.87 -13.20 8.12
CA GLN A 178 3.19 -11.91 8.07
C GLN A 178 2.63 -11.59 6.69
N GLN A 179 1.37 -11.15 6.66
CA GLN A 179 0.66 -10.79 5.44
C GLN A 179 1.06 -9.39 4.97
N LEU A 180 0.99 -9.17 3.66
CA LEU A 180 1.33 -7.91 3.03
C LEU A 180 0.05 -7.14 2.70
N ASN A 181 0.05 -5.84 2.96
CA ASN A 181 -0.92 -4.92 2.38
C ASN A 181 -0.47 -4.56 0.96
N GLY A 182 -1.33 -4.81 -0.01
CA GLY A 182 -1.08 -4.58 -1.42
C GLY A 182 -1.14 -3.14 -1.89
N ILE A 183 -1.81 -2.30 -1.11
CA ILE A 183 -2.06 -0.89 -1.38
C ILE A 183 -1.53 -0.06 -0.21
N THR A 184 -1.59 1.26 -0.33
CA THR A 184 -1.20 2.15 0.78
C THR A 184 -2.14 1.91 1.98
N ALA A 185 -1.64 2.14 3.19
CA ALA A 185 -2.46 2.06 4.41
C ALA A 185 -3.02 3.44 4.82
N VAL A 186 -2.97 4.41 3.89
CA VAL A 186 -3.24 5.82 4.12
C VAL A 186 -4.42 6.22 3.25
N LEU A 187 -5.29 7.10 3.76
CA LEU A 187 -6.36 7.68 2.95
C LEU A 187 -5.79 8.78 2.05
N ASP A 188 -5.33 8.42 0.85
CA ASP A 188 -4.55 9.26 -0.07
C ASP A 188 -5.13 9.39 -1.50
N GLY A 189 -6.29 8.79 -1.73
CA GLY A 189 -6.96 8.64 -3.01
C GLY A 189 -6.45 7.46 -3.84
N GLY A 190 -5.80 6.46 -3.25
CA GLY A 190 -5.27 5.28 -3.94
C GLY A 190 -6.31 4.55 -4.81
N VAL A 191 -7.56 4.49 -4.36
CA VAL A 191 -8.69 3.90 -5.12
C VAL A 191 -9.08 4.71 -6.38
N VAL A 192 -8.56 5.93 -6.55
CA VAL A 192 -8.80 6.79 -7.72
C VAL A 192 -7.54 6.96 -8.56
N TYR A 193 -6.40 7.15 -7.90
CA TYR A 193 -5.14 7.53 -8.53
C TYR A 193 -4.14 6.38 -8.68
N GLY A 194 -4.41 5.24 -8.05
CA GLY A 194 -3.55 4.07 -8.04
C GLY A 194 -2.44 4.15 -6.98
N ASN A 195 -1.88 2.97 -6.67
CA ASN A 195 -0.94 2.76 -5.57
C ASN A 195 0.54 2.70 -6.01
N SER A 196 0.85 3.17 -7.23
CA SER A 196 2.21 3.25 -7.76
C SER A 196 2.30 4.25 -8.91
N ASP A 197 3.51 4.76 -9.17
CA ASP A 197 3.74 5.67 -10.30
C ASP A 197 3.28 5.05 -11.62
N LEU A 198 3.57 3.77 -11.85
CA LEU A 198 3.14 3.04 -13.05
C LEU A 198 1.60 3.09 -13.23
N TRP A 199 0.85 2.95 -12.15
CA TRP A 199 -0.62 2.99 -12.20
C TRP A 199 -1.15 4.40 -12.38
N ALA A 200 -0.61 5.37 -11.65
CA ALA A 200 -0.96 6.77 -11.82
C ALA A 200 -0.69 7.25 -13.25
N GLU A 201 0.42 6.85 -13.85
CA GLU A 201 0.74 7.17 -15.24
C GLU A 201 -0.29 6.59 -16.21
N LYS A 202 -0.72 5.34 -16.00
CA LYS A 202 -1.74 4.68 -16.82
C LYS A 202 -3.12 5.29 -16.69
N LEU A 203 -3.44 5.92 -15.56
CA LEU A 203 -4.76 6.53 -15.30
C LEU A 203 -4.84 7.97 -15.79
N ARG A 204 -3.72 8.62 -16.11
CA ARG A 204 -3.67 10.04 -16.50
C ARG A 204 -3.86 10.26 -18.00
N LYS A 205 -4.65 11.28 -18.34
CA LYS A 205 -4.83 11.75 -19.73
C LYS A 205 -3.69 12.64 -20.22
N TYR A 206 -2.92 13.21 -19.30
CA TYR A 206 -1.87 14.21 -19.58
C TYR A 206 -2.35 15.44 -20.37
N ASN A 207 -3.65 15.74 -20.27
CA ASN A 207 -4.25 16.93 -20.87
C ASN A 207 -5.08 17.64 -19.81
N GLN A 208 -4.71 18.89 -19.50
CA GLN A 208 -5.37 19.72 -18.49
C GLN A 208 -5.52 19.04 -17.11
N GLY A 209 -4.57 18.18 -16.72
CA GLY A 209 -4.61 17.51 -15.41
C GLY A 209 -5.73 16.49 -15.22
N ARG A 210 -6.34 15.99 -16.30
CA ARG A 210 -7.46 15.04 -16.22
C ARG A 210 -7.01 13.58 -16.14
N LEU A 211 -7.89 12.74 -15.57
CA LEU A 211 -7.83 11.28 -15.71
C LEU A 211 -8.32 10.83 -17.09
N LEU A 212 -7.93 9.62 -17.48
CA LEU A 212 -8.50 8.93 -18.62
C LEU A 212 -9.96 8.58 -18.35
N THR A 213 -10.76 8.61 -19.42
CA THR A 213 -12.15 8.18 -19.41
C THR A 213 -12.42 7.32 -20.63
N SER A 214 -13.46 6.49 -20.57
CA SER A 214 -13.99 5.79 -21.73
C SER A 214 -15.15 6.57 -22.37
N HIS A 215 -16.01 5.88 -23.12
CA HIS A 215 -17.18 6.48 -23.77
C HIS A 215 -18.08 7.13 -22.72
N GLU A 216 -18.68 8.29 -23.05
CA GLU A 216 -19.56 9.05 -22.14
C GLU A 216 -18.92 9.39 -20.78
N GLU A 217 -17.61 9.68 -20.78
CA GLU A 217 -16.85 10.08 -19.59
C GLU A 217 -16.88 9.05 -18.44
N GLN A 218 -17.16 7.78 -18.74
CA GLN A 218 -17.11 6.68 -17.78
C GLN A 218 -15.67 6.29 -17.43
N LEU A 219 -15.51 5.41 -16.44
CA LEU A 219 -14.20 4.86 -16.06
C LEU A 219 -13.45 4.28 -17.28
N PRO A 220 -12.12 4.46 -17.35
CA PRO A 220 -11.33 3.95 -18.45
C PRO A 220 -11.38 2.41 -18.52
N TRP A 221 -11.34 1.85 -19.73
CA TRP A 221 -11.27 0.41 -19.90
C TRP A 221 -9.93 -0.14 -19.41
N ASN A 222 -9.96 -1.32 -18.79
CA ASN A 222 -8.75 -2.09 -18.51
C ASN A 222 -8.25 -2.82 -19.77
N SER A 223 -7.83 -2.06 -20.78
CA SER A 223 -7.37 -2.60 -22.07
C SER A 223 -6.00 -3.28 -22.01
N ALA A 224 -5.22 -3.05 -20.96
CA ALA A 224 -3.94 -3.70 -20.73
C ALA A 224 -4.04 -5.04 -19.98
N GLY A 225 -5.25 -5.47 -19.58
CA GLY A 225 -5.46 -6.65 -18.73
C GLY A 225 -4.76 -6.58 -17.37
N CYS A 226 -4.25 -5.42 -17.01
CA CYS A 226 -3.66 -5.18 -15.71
C CYS A 226 -4.86 -4.96 -14.79
N ALA A 227 -5.21 -5.89 -13.90
CA ALA A 227 -6.27 -5.61 -12.92
C ALA A 227 -5.96 -4.26 -12.27
N ALA A 228 -6.82 -3.26 -12.46
CA ALA A 228 -6.70 -2.02 -11.71
C ALA A 228 -6.80 -2.46 -10.26
N ARG A 229 -5.69 -2.35 -9.52
CA ARG A 229 -5.60 -2.76 -8.13
C ARG A 229 -6.26 -1.68 -7.29
N LEU A 230 -7.58 -1.58 -7.50
CA LEU A 230 -8.54 -0.74 -6.79
C LEU A 230 -9.18 -1.58 -5.70
#